data_AF-A0A9P5XZJ5-F1
#
_entry.id   AF-A0A9P5XZJ5-F1
#
_cell.length_a   1.000
_cell.length_b   1.000
_cell.length_c   1.000
_cell.angle_alpha   90.00
_cell.angle_beta   90.00
_cell.angle_gamma   90.00
#
_symmetry.space_group_name_H-M   'P 1'
#
loop_
_entity.id
_entity.type
_entity.pdbx_description
1 polymer ?
#
loop_
_entity_poly.entity_id
_entity_poly.type
_entity_poly.pdbx_seq_one_letter_code
_entity_poly.pdbx_strand_id
1 'polypeptide(L)'
;MATSKAENGMRKKRARSPEDTTTTPTQNALQKRPKTTVSTPVVLEDKIFSGNFDIYSMRLPFLAKEYLSKESSIPQFEQLYKTILTYQAKNDRTGQCFLANANTNGRFRAPSLQDPMEGFPFDITINSITIKDPLTFSSSELANFLTPKTIKKERGVTAMMKLVDDHCGIASASGSFKMTRAWMKAATGDEEPAELFEGHAAFKVNFSGLYKRKGHGSGTSCEFAFWAIRAKKDENGEEIGLGSRL
;
A
#
# COMPACT_ATOMS: atom_id res chain seq x y z
N MET A 1 13.69 -8.86 61.11
CA MET A 1 12.82 -8.30 62.16
C MET A 1 11.40 -8.21 61.62
N ALA A 2 10.45 -8.82 62.34
CA ALA A 2 8.97 -8.71 62.32
C ALA A 2 8.22 -8.86 60.97
N THR A 3 7.51 -9.97 60.65
CA THR A 3 6.14 -10.44 61.09
C THR A 3 5.00 -9.47 60.69
N SER A 4 3.82 -9.82 60.14
CA SER A 4 2.90 -10.98 60.30
C SER A 4 1.90 -11.06 59.12
N LYS A 5 1.60 -12.24 58.54
CA LYS A 5 0.40 -13.11 58.72
C LYS A 5 -1.00 -12.46 58.67
N ALA A 6 -1.88 -13.00 57.80
CA ALA A 6 -3.20 -13.54 58.19
C ALA A 6 -3.80 -14.46 57.10
N GLU A 7 -4.14 -15.68 57.50
CA GLU A 7 -4.94 -16.71 56.83
C GLU A 7 -6.44 -16.57 57.13
N ASN A 8 -7.28 -17.12 56.24
CA ASN A 8 -8.52 -17.91 56.46
C ASN A 8 -9.51 -17.62 55.30
N GLY A 9 -10.31 -18.55 54.77
CA GLY A 9 -10.59 -19.93 55.14
C GLY A 9 -11.86 -20.39 54.40
N MET A 10 -11.72 -21.43 53.58
CA MET A 10 -12.57 -22.63 53.50
C MET A 10 -14.12 -22.51 53.63
N ARG A 11 -14.86 -22.97 52.60
CA ARG A 11 -15.94 -23.98 52.77
C ARG A 11 -16.42 -24.60 51.45
N LYS A 12 -16.34 -25.94 51.40
CA LYS A 12 -16.95 -26.87 50.43
C LYS A 12 -18.47 -26.98 50.65
N LYS A 13 -19.22 -27.37 49.61
CA LYS A 13 -20.28 -28.42 49.69
C LYS A 13 -20.60 -28.99 48.31
N ARG A 14 -20.56 -30.33 48.23
CA ARG A 14 -21.02 -31.22 47.14
C ARG A 14 -22.55 -31.45 47.27
N ALA A 15 -23.24 -31.80 46.18
CA ALA A 15 -23.71 -33.18 45.90
C ALA A 15 -25.04 -33.29 45.11
N ARG A 16 -25.04 -34.26 44.17
CA ARG A 16 -26.10 -35.23 43.78
C ARG A 16 -27.24 -34.86 42.80
N SER A 17 -27.12 -35.44 41.60
CA SER A 17 -28.16 -36.16 40.81
C SER A 17 -28.70 -37.39 41.58
N PRO A 18 -29.85 -38.03 41.24
CA PRO A 18 -30.08 -38.72 39.93
C PRO A 18 -31.55 -38.86 39.41
N GLU A 19 -31.67 -39.32 38.15
CA GLU A 19 -32.64 -40.30 37.55
C GLU A 19 -34.17 -40.13 37.74
N ASP A 20 -35.12 -40.49 36.85
CA ASP A 20 -35.22 -41.10 35.51
C ASP A 20 -36.73 -41.08 35.14
N THR A 21 -37.11 -41.44 33.90
CA THR A 21 -38.41 -41.97 33.38
C THR A 21 -39.01 -41.24 32.17
N THR A 22 -38.62 -41.73 30.99
CA THR A 22 -39.44 -42.16 29.83
C THR A 22 -40.89 -41.63 29.67
N THR A 23 -41.19 -40.95 28.55
CA THR A 23 -42.21 -41.42 27.57
C THR A 23 -42.18 -40.60 26.26
N THR A 24 -42.06 -41.31 25.14
CA THR A 24 -42.24 -40.82 23.76
C THR A 24 -43.73 -40.76 23.43
N PRO A 25 -44.20 -39.79 22.63
CA PRO A 25 -44.80 -40.18 21.36
C PRO A 25 -44.43 -39.30 20.16
N THR A 26 -44.20 -40.01 19.06
CA THR A 26 -44.11 -39.62 17.66
C THR A 26 -45.07 -38.50 17.24
N GLN A 27 -44.53 -37.41 16.69
CA GLN A 27 -45.23 -36.62 15.66
C GLN A 27 -44.27 -36.19 14.55
N ASN A 28 -44.68 -36.54 13.33
CA ASN A 28 -44.05 -36.22 12.06
C ASN A 28 -43.84 -34.72 11.91
N ALA A 29 -42.58 -34.29 11.84
CA ALA A 29 -42.21 -32.98 11.32
C ALA A 29 -41.24 -33.18 10.15
N LEU A 30 -41.68 -32.74 8.97
CA LEU A 30 -40.89 -32.64 7.74
C LEU A 30 -39.48 -32.09 8.05
N GLN A 31 -38.48 -32.96 7.99
CA GLN A 31 -37.07 -32.54 7.92
C GLN A 31 -36.86 -31.85 6.56
N LYS A 32 -37.07 -30.53 6.55
CA LYS A 32 -36.43 -29.65 5.56
C LYS A 32 -34.92 -29.84 5.73
N ARG A 33 -34.31 -30.57 4.78
CA ARG A 33 -32.87 -30.59 4.58
C ARG A 33 -32.35 -29.15 4.70
N PRO A 34 -31.31 -28.86 5.51
CA PRO A 34 -30.62 -27.60 5.40
C PRO A 34 -30.15 -27.50 3.96
N LYS A 35 -30.71 -26.52 3.24
CA LYS A 35 -30.27 -26.15 1.90
C LYS A 35 -28.80 -25.81 2.08
N THR A 36 -27.92 -26.64 1.52
CA THR A 36 -26.50 -26.32 1.37
C THR A 36 -26.47 -24.94 0.74
N THR A 37 -26.14 -23.93 1.53
CA THR A 37 -25.88 -22.59 1.04
C THR A 37 -24.68 -22.76 0.14
N VAL A 38 -24.95 -22.83 -1.16
CA VAL A 38 -23.94 -22.73 -2.21
C VAL A 38 -23.25 -21.42 -1.91
N SER A 39 -22.04 -21.50 -1.34
CA SER A 39 -21.19 -20.34 -1.16
C SER A 39 -20.97 -19.77 -2.55
N THR A 40 -21.65 -18.66 -2.84
CA THR A 40 -21.40 -17.89 -4.05
C THR A 40 -19.89 -17.66 -4.10
N PRO A 41 -19.20 -18.03 -5.19
CA PRO A 41 -17.77 -17.78 -5.30
C PRO A 41 -17.57 -16.28 -5.10
N VAL A 42 -16.76 -15.93 -4.10
CA VAL A 42 -16.31 -14.55 -3.88
C VAL A 42 -15.61 -14.16 -5.17
N VAL A 43 -16.28 -13.34 -5.98
CA VAL A 43 -15.71 -12.75 -7.18
C VAL A 43 -14.54 -11.93 -6.67
N LEU A 44 -13.30 -12.38 -6.95
CA LEU A 44 -12.11 -11.58 -6.72
C LEU A 44 -12.30 -10.32 -7.54
N GLU A 45 -12.64 -9.21 -6.88
CA GLU A 45 -12.80 -7.93 -7.54
C GLU A 45 -11.57 -7.65 -8.41
N ASP A 46 -11.83 -7.16 -9.63
CA ASP A 46 -10.80 -6.78 -10.57
C ASP A 46 -9.79 -5.87 -9.86
N LYS A 47 -8.49 -6.12 -10.09
CA LYS A 47 -7.47 -5.34 -9.41
C LYS A 47 -7.52 -3.87 -9.88
N ILE A 48 -8.11 -2.99 -9.08
CA ILE A 48 -8.19 -1.56 -9.36
C ILE A 48 -6.86 -0.90 -9.01
N PHE A 49 -6.14 -0.42 -10.03
CA PHE A 49 -4.87 0.32 -9.87
C PHE A 49 -5.01 1.83 -9.96
N SER A 50 -6.20 2.35 -10.25
CA SER A 50 -6.46 3.78 -10.31
C SER A 50 -6.75 4.37 -8.93
N GLY A 51 -6.59 5.70 -8.82
CA GLY A 51 -6.79 6.47 -7.59
C GLY A 51 -5.53 7.20 -7.13
N ASN A 52 -5.62 7.84 -5.97
CA ASN A 52 -4.49 8.49 -5.33
C ASN A 52 -3.74 7.49 -4.42
N PHE A 53 -2.41 7.58 -4.43
CA PHE A 53 -1.54 6.75 -3.62
C PHE A 53 -0.47 7.57 -2.93
N ASP A 54 -0.25 7.29 -1.66
CA ASP A 54 0.92 7.77 -0.92
C ASP A 54 2.06 6.76 -1.05
N ILE A 55 3.24 7.26 -1.39
CA ILE A 55 4.42 6.48 -1.74
C ILE A 55 5.47 6.61 -0.64
N TYR A 56 6.03 5.47 -0.25
CA TYR A 56 7.05 5.36 0.79
C TYR A 56 8.24 4.58 0.25
N SER A 57 9.42 5.22 0.22
CA SER A 57 10.64 4.57 -0.26
C SER A 57 10.98 3.36 0.60
N MET A 58 11.36 2.26 -0.04
CA MET A 58 11.93 1.09 0.64
C MET A 58 13.27 1.39 1.33
N ARG A 59 13.87 2.57 1.07
CA ARG A 59 15.10 3.03 1.75
C ARG A 59 14.83 3.64 3.13
N LEU A 60 13.57 3.84 3.54
CA LEU A 60 13.22 4.37 4.86
C LEU A 60 13.51 3.32 5.95
N PRO A 61 14.53 3.51 6.82
CA PRO A 61 14.99 2.44 7.71
C PRO A 61 13.92 2.02 8.73
N PHE A 62 13.04 2.93 9.14
CA PHE A 62 11.97 2.61 10.10
C PHE A 62 10.89 1.72 9.48
N LEU A 63 10.55 1.88 8.21
CA LEU A 63 9.60 0.98 7.52
C LEU A 63 10.26 -0.35 7.14
N ALA A 64 11.53 -0.32 6.71
CA ALA A 64 12.27 -1.52 6.37
C ALA A 64 12.37 -2.50 7.57
N LYS A 65 12.52 -1.97 8.79
CA LYS A 65 12.52 -2.76 10.04
C LYS A 65 11.18 -3.41 10.36
N GLU A 66 10.06 -2.76 10.01
CA GLU A 66 8.73 -3.33 10.19
C GLU A 66 8.43 -4.36 9.11
N TYR A 67 8.95 -4.15 7.89
CA TYR A 67 8.78 -5.06 6.76
C TYR A 67 9.53 -6.39 6.94
N LEU A 68 10.77 -6.33 7.43
CA LEU A 68 11.61 -7.49 7.71
C LEU A 68 11.97 -7.49 9.20
N SER A 69 11.39 -8.42 9.96
CA SER A 69 11.78 -8.59 11.35
C SER A 69 13.23 -9.06 11.42
N LYS A 70 13.92 -8.76 12.53
CA LYS A 70 15.34 -9.14 12.72
C LYS A 70 15.58 -10.65 12.61
N GLU A 71 14.54 -11.44 12.80
CA GLU A 71 14.59 -12.90 12.92
C GLU A 71 14.00 -13.61 11.69
N SER A 72 13.40 -12.87 10.74
CA SER A 72 12.71 -13.47 9.60
C SER A 72 12.99 -12.72 8.30
N SER A 73 13.29 -13.47 7.25
CA SER A 73 13.34 -12.97 5.88
C SER A 73 11.96 -12.91 5.21
N ILE A 74 10.89 -13.19 5.95
CA ILE A 74 9.52 -13.20 5.44
C ILE A 74 8.91 -11.79 5.60
N PRO A 75 8.46 -11.15 4.51
CA PRO A 75 7.73 -9.88 4.53
C PRO A 75 6.56 -9.84 5.53
N GLN A 76 6.55 -8.85 6.43
CA GLN A 76 5.49 -8.58 7.39
C GLN A 76 4.56 -7.46 6.89
N PHE A 77 3.80 -7.73 5.82
CA PHE A 77 3.00 -6.72 5.12
C PHE A 77 1.95 -6.02 6.00
N GLU A 78 1.26 -6.75 6.88
CA GLU A 78 0.22 -6.16 7.74
C GLU A 78 0.83 -5.17 8.75
N GLN A 79 1.98 -5.52 9.34
CA GLN A 79 2.69 -4.66 10.28
C GLN A 79 3.22 -3.40 9.58
N LEU A 80 3.84 -3.57 8.41
CA LEU A 80 4.27 -2.46 7.56
C LEU A 80 3.09 -1.53 7.21
N TYR A 81 1.95 -2.07 6.78
CA TYR A 81 0.77 -1.28 6.43
C TYR A 81 0.28 -0.43 7.61
N LYS A 82 0.14 -1.04 8.81
CA LYS A 82 -0.24 -0.31 10.04
C LYS A 82 0.74 0.81 10.34
N THR A 83 2.05 0.55 10.24
CA THR A 83 3.05 1.59 10.45
C THR A 83 2.92 2.71 9.42
N ILE A 84 2.76 2.38 8.13
CA ILE A 84 2.57 3.39 7.08
C ILE A 84 1.37 4.30 7.37
N LEU A 85 0.23 3.76 7.84
CA LEU A 85 -0.93 4.58 8.22
C LEU A 85 -0.59 5.64 9.28
N THR A 86 0.30 5.33 10.24
CA THR A 86 0.72 6.31 11.26
C THR A 86 1.52 7.48 10.68
N TYR A 87 2.27 7.26 9.60
CA TYR A 87 3.03 8.31 8.90
C TYR A 87 2.17 9.05 7.88
N GLN A 88 1.22 8.35 7.24
CA GLN A 88 0.21 8.95 6.38
C GLN A 88 -0.58 10.02 7.14
N ALA A 89 -0.98 9.73 8.38
CA ALA A 89 -1.69 10.69 9.24
C ALA A 89 -0.90 11.98 9.53
N LYS A 90 0.43 11.96 9.39
CA LYS A 90 1.34 13.10 9.57
C LYS A 90 1.73 13.77 8.26
N ASN A 91 1.20 13.30 7.13
CA ASN A 91 1.63 13.68 5.77
C ASN A 91 3.13 13.43 5.51
N ASP A 92 3.74 12.46 6.21
CA ASP A 92 5.17 12.13 6.08
C ASP A 92 5.35 11.00 5.05
N ARG A 93 5.36 11.38 3.77
CA ARG A 93 5.46 10.48 2.62
C ARG A 93 6.67 10.82 1.75
N THR A 94 7.24 9.81 1.09
CA THR A 94 8.33 10.02 0.10
C THR A 94 7.80 10.71 -1.15
N GLY A 95 6.58 10.39 -1.55
CA GLY A 95 5.92 10.99 -2.70
C GLY A 95 4.43 10.67 -2.70
N GLN A 96 3.76 11.16 -3.73
CA GLN A 96 2.36 10.89 -4.00
C GLN A 96 2.19 10.68 -5.50
N CYS A 97 1.31 9.77 -5.89
CA CYS A 97 0.86 9.68 -7.28
C CYS A 97 -0.66 9.61 -7.39
N PHE A 98 -1.16 10.00 -8.55
CA PHE A 98 -2.50 9.72 -8.99
C PHE A 98 -2.39 8.88 -10.27
N LEU A 99 -3.00 7.69 -10.25
CA LEU A 99 -3.11 6.85 -11.43
C LEU A 99 -4.53 6.97 -11.97
N ALA A 100 -4.63 7.51 -13.18
CA ALA A 100 -5.91 7.71 -13.80
C ALA A 100 -6.41 6.41 -14.45
N ASN A 101 -7.72 6.32 -14.69
CA ASN A 101 -8.28 5.28 -15.54
C ASN A 101 -7.81 5.46 -16.99
N ALA A 102 -7.89 4.40 -17.80
CA ALA A 102 -7.41 4.41 -19.18
C ALA A 102 -7.86 5.68 -19.95
N ASN A 103 -6.98 6.19 -20.81
CA ASN A 103 -7.15 7.40 -21.63
C ASN A 103 -6.98 8.76 -20.91
N THR A 104 -6.62 8.77 -19.63
CA THR A 104 -6.29 10.01 -18.92
C THR A 104 -4.88 9.94 -18.32
N ASN A 105 -4.28 11.12 -18.15
CA ASN A 105 -2.94 11.22 -17.56
C ASN A 105 -3.04 11.22 -16.03
N GLY A 106 -2.19 10.42 -15.40
CA GLY A 106 -1.91 10.48 -13.98
C GLY A 106 -0.92 11.59 -13.63
N ARG A 107 -0.56 11.65 -12.35
CA ARG A 107 0.34 12.65 -11.77
C ARG A 107 1.31 12.00 -10.79
N PHE A 108 2.50 12.56 -10.68
CA PHE A 108 3.50 12.14 -9.72
C PHE A 108 4.10 13.36 -9.05
N ARG A 109 4.36 13.27 -7.74
CA ARG A 109 5.05 14.31 -6.99
C ARG A 109 5.96 13.67 -5.94
N ALA A 110 7.19 14.13 -5.86
CA ALA A 110 8.14 13.77 -4.81
C ALA A 110 8.87 15.04 -4.35
N PRO A 111 8.94 15.36 -3.03
CA PRO A 111 9.63 16.56 -2.55
C PRO A 111 11.11 16.64 -2.93
N SER A 112 11.77 15.50 -3.18
CA SER A 112 13.16 15.43 -3.63
C SER A 112 13.36 15.83 -5.11
N LEU A 113 12.28 15.94 -5.89
CA LEU A 113 12.29 16.33 -7.30
C LEU A 113 11.76 17.77 -7.42
N GLN A 114 12.65 18.72 -7.16
CA GLN A 114 12.34 20.15 -7.23
C GLN A 114 13.24 20.88 -8.22
N ASP A 115 12.70 21.92 -8.82
CA ASP A 115 13.47 22.87 -9.60
C ASP A 115 14.46 23.61 -8.69
N PRO A 116 15.78 23.54 -8.92
CA PRO A 116 16.77 24.15 -8.05
C PRO A 116 16.82 25.68 -8.13
N MET A 117 16.22 26.29 -9.16
CA MET A 117 16.12 27.74 -9.33
C MET A 117 14.89 28.30 -8.62
N GLU A 118 13.74 27.65 -8.78
CA GLU A 118 12.47 28.15 -8.23
C GLU A 118 12.17 27.60 -6.84
N GLY A 119 12.77 26.47 -6.46
CA GLY A 119 12.49 25.77 -5.21
C GLY A 119 11.12 25.08 -5.19
N PHE A 120 10.44 24.98 -6.34
CA PHE A 120 9.15 24.31 -6.47
C PHE A 120 9.29 22.86 -6.95
N PRO A 121 8.44 21.93 -6.49
CA PRO A 121 8.40 20.58 -7.03
C PRO A 121 8.11 20.59 -8.54
N PHE A 122 8.76 19.70 -9.29
CA PHE A 122 8.43 19.49 -10.69
C PHE A 122 6.98 18.98 -10.84
N ASP A 123 6.25 19.49 -11.84
CA ASP A 123 4.95 18.91 -12.20
C ASP A 123 5.16 17.75 -13.17
N ILE A 124 5.05 16.54 -12.63
CA ILE A 124 5.33 15.30 -13.37
C ILE A 124 3.99 14.64 -13.72
N THR A 125 3.77 14.40 -15.00
CA THR A 125 2.66 13.61 -15.50
C THR A 125 3.04 12.13 -15.64
N ILE A 126 2.11 11.25 -15.28
CA ILE A 126 2.18 9.81 -15.55
C ILE A 126 1.31 9.53 -16.77
N ASN A 127 1.88 9.08 -17.88
CA ASN A 127 1.17 8.77 -19.11
C ASN A 127 1.48 7.35 -19.60
N SER A 128 0.84 6.95 -20.70
CA SER A 128 0.97 5.60 -21.26
C SER A 128 0.70 4.48 -20.22
N ILE A 129 -0.24 4.74 -19.30
CA ILE A 129 -0.63 3.81 -18.24
C ILE A 129 -1.20 2.56 -18.88
N THR A 130 -0.52 1.44 -18.67
CA THR A 130 -0.85 0.14 -19.27
C THR A 130 -0.91 -0.93 -18.19
N ILE A 131 -1.99 -1.70 -18.18
CA ILE A 131 -2.10 -2.90 -17.34
C ILE A 131 -1.29 -4.03 -18.00
N LYS A 132 -0.42 -4.67 -17.23
CA LYS A 132 0.39 -5.83 -17.63
C LYS A 132 0.01 -7.02 -16.78
N ASP A 133 -0.16 -8.18 -17.40
CA ASP A 133 -0.40 -9.44 -16.70
C ASP A 133 0.38 -10.58 -17.38
N PRO A 134 1.50 -11.05 -16.81
CA PRO A 134 2.13 -10.57 -15.58
C PRO A 134 2.93 -9.26 -15.76
N LEU A 135 2.98 -8.43 -14.73
CA LEU A 135 3.99 -7.38 -14.61
C LEU A 135 5.36 -8.01 -14.32
N THR A 136 6.41 -7.46 -14.94
CA THR A 136 7.79 -7.87 -14.66
C THR A 136 8.68 -6.67 -14.39
N PHE A 137 9.65 -6.90 -13.51
CA PHE A 137 10.71 -5.95 -13.17
C PHE A 137 12.04 -6.45 -13.77
N SER A 138 12.86 -5.53 -14.24
CA SER A 138 14.22 -5.83 -14.69
C SER A 138 15.12 -6.14 -13.49
N SER A 139 16.29 -6.74 -13.74
CA SER A 139 17.26 -7.01 -12.67
C SER A 139 17.75 -5.74 -11.95
N SER A 140 17.89 -4.62 -12.67
CA SER A 140 18.29 -3.33 -12.09
C SER A 140 17.18 -2.73 -11.23
N GLU A 141 15.92 -2.86 -11.66
CA GLU A 141 14.76 -2.45 -10.87
C GLU A 141 14.68 -3.27 -9.58
N LEU A 142 14.78 -4.61 -9.70
CA LEU A 142 14.74 -5.55 -8.57
C LEU A 142 15.85 -5.30 -7.55
N ALA A 143 17.02 -4.83 -7.97
CA ALA A 143 18.12 -4.49 -7.06
C ALA A 143 17.77 -3.38 -6.05
N ASN A 144 16.71 -2.59 -6.31
CA ASN A 144 16.23 -1.57 -5.37
C ASN A 144 15.21 -2.10 -4.34
N PHE A 145 14.67 -3.31 -4.52
CA PHE A 145 13.70 -3.90 -3.59
C PHE A 145 14.41 -4.55 -2.40
N LEU A 146 13.77 -4.54 -1.22
CA LEU A 146 14.33 -5.23 -0.05
C LEU A 146 14.26 -6.76 -0.16
N THR A 147 13.28 -7.29 -0.89
CA THR A 147 13.07 -8.73 -1.07
C THR A 147 12.77 -9.08 -2.54
N PRO A 148 13.74 -8.91 -3.47
CA PRO A 148 13.49 -9.11 -4.90
C PRO A 148 12.98 -10.52 -5.25
N LYS A 149 13.31 -11.52 -4.44
CA LYS A 149 12.88 -12.93 -4.63
C LYS A 149 11.41 -13.17 -4.26
N THR A 150 10.79 -12.29 -3.47
CA THR A 150 9.39 -12.44 -3.04
C THR A 150 8.41 -11.72 -3.95
N ILE A 151 8.90 -10.88 -4.87
CA ILE A 151 8.06 -10.13 -5.81
C ILE A 151 7.33 -11.12 -6.72
N LYS A 152 6.01 -11.13 -6.62
CA LYS A 152 5.17 -12.03 -7.40
C LYS A 152 4.99 -11.49 -8.82
N LYS A 153 5.02 -12.39 -9.80
CA LYS A 153 4.69 -12.07 -11.19
C LYS A 153 3.17 -12.07 -11.34
N GLU A 154 2.55 -10.96 -10.98
CA GLU A 154 1.10 -10.78 -11.04
C GLU A 154 0.72 -9.58 -11.92
N ARG A 155 -0.58 -9.47 -12.22
CA ARG A 155 -1.17 -8.27 -12.81
C ARG A 155 -0.70 -7.00 -12.10
N GLY A 156 -0.32 -5.98 -12.87
CA GLY A 156 0.16 -4.71 -12.37
C GLY A 156 0.05 -3.62 -13.43
N VAL A 157 0.63 -2.46 -13.15
CA VAL A 157 0.63 -1.29 -14.02
C VAL A 157 2.05 -0.88 -14.38
N THR A 158 2.24 -0.50 -15.65
CA THR A 158 3.44 0.19 -16.14
C THR A 158 3.02 1.53 -16.73
N ALA A 159 3.83 2.56 -16.53
CA ALA A 159 3.61 3.88 -17.10
C ALA A 159 4.93 4.61 -17.35
N MET A 160 4.85 5.67 -18.15
CA MET A 160 5.94 6.60 -18.41
C MET A 160 5.70 7.89 -17.63
N MET A 161 6.79 8.55 -17.22
CA MET A 161 6.74 9.84 -16.54
C MET A 161 7.41 10.92 -17.39
N LYS A 162 6.83 12.11 -17.45
CA LYS A 162 7.37 13.30 -18.14
C LYS A 162 7.03 14.57 -17.35
N LEU A 163 7.73 15.67 -17.63
CA LEU A 163 7.24 16.98 -17.18
C LEU A 163 5.99 17.36 -17.98
N VAL A 164 5.06 18.07 -17.33
CA VAL A 164 3.86 18.58 -18.01
C VAL A 164 4.26 19.63 -19.04
N ASP A 165 5.09 20.59 -18.64
CA ASP A 165 5.44 21.76 -19.44
C ASP A 165 6.95 21.81 -19.71
N ASP A 166 7.32 22.49 -20.78
CA ASP A 166 8.72 22.81 -21.05
C ASP A 166 9.19 23.88 -20.05
N HIS A 167 9.94 23.46 -19.05
CA HIS A 167 10.54 24.36 -18.07
C HIS A 167 11.81 25.01 -18.63
N CYS A 168 11.89 26.34 -18.57
CA CYS A 168 13.11 27.05 -18.93
C CYS A 168 14.27 26.56 -18.06
N GLY A 169 15.38 26.16 -18.69
CA GLY A 169 16.52 25.61 -17.94
C GLY A 169 16.57 24.10 -17.84
N ILE A 170 15.52 23.39 -18.27
CA ILE A 170 15.51 21.94 -18.42
C ILE A 170 15.79 21.57 -19.88
N ALA A 171 16.72 20.65 -20.10
CA ALA A 171 17.05 20.14 -21.44
C ALA A 171 16.21 18.91 -21.81
N SER A 172 15.94 18.04 -20.85
CA SER A 172 15.07 16.88 -21.03
C SER A 172 14.65 16.30 -19.68
N ALA A 173 13.49 15.65 -19.65
CA ALA A 173 13.02 14.92 -18.48
C ALA A 173 12.21 13.69 -18.88
N SER A 174 12.47 12.57 -18.22
CA SER A 174 11.78 11.30 -18.50
C SER A 174 11.91 10.34 -17.33
N GLY A 175 10.95 9.42 -17.22
CA GLY A 175 11.01 8.34 -16.25
C GLY A 175 10.05 7.20 -16.54
N SER A 176 10.08 6.21 -15.66
CA SER A 176 9.24 5.01 -15.69
C SER A 176 8.65 4.75 -14.32
N PHE A 177 7.41 4.28 -14.31
CA PHE A 177 6.67 3.92 -13.11
C PHE A 177 6.10 2.51 -13.28
N LYS A 178 6.30 1.65 -12.28
CA LYS A 178 5.74 0.30 -12.23
C LYS A 178 5.18 0.02 -10.85
N MET A 179 4.02 -0.62 -10.78
CA MET A 179 3.39 -0.97 -9.50
C MET A 179 2.56 -2.24 -9.61
N THR A 180 2.60 -3.09 -8.59
CA THR A 180 1.73 -4.25 -8.43
C THR A 180 1.20 -4.32 -7.00
N ARG A 181 0.14 -5.08 -6.78
CA ARG A 181 -0.42 -5.30 -5.44
C ARG A 181 0.41 -6.36 -4.72
N ALA A 182 1.01 -6.00 -3.59
CA ALA A 182 1.83 -6.91 -2.80
C ALA A 182 0.99 -7.71 -1.80
N TRP A 183 -0.01 -7.05 -1.20
CA TRP A 183 -0.81 -7.61 -0.12
C TRP A 183 -2.20 -6.97 -0.05
N MET A 184 -3.17 -7.73 0.45
CA MET A 184 -4.53 -7.29 0.69
C MET A 184 -5.09 -8.01 1.92
N LYS A 185 -5.83 -7.29 2.76
CA LYS A 185 -6.68 -7.86 3.79
C LYS A 185 -8.12 -7.47 3.48
N ALA A 186 -8.99 -8.48 3.45
CA ALA A 186 -10.41 -8.27 3.18
C ALA A 186 -11.03 -7.31 4.21
N ALA A 187 -11.98 -6.52 3.73
CA ALA A 187 -12.88 -5.72 4.53
C ALA A 187 -13.51 -6.54 5.66
N THR A 188 -13.62 -5.96 6.86
CA THR A 188 -14.38 -6.54 7.97
C THR A 188 -15.54 -5.59 8.29
N GLY A 189 -16.77 -5.97 7.93
CA GLY A 189 -17.94 -5.09 8.07
C GLY A 189 -17.93 -3.98 7.02
N ASP A 190 -18.08 -2.73 7.49
CA ASP A 190 -18.14 -1.53 6.63
C ASP A 190 -16.75 -0.91 6.34
N GLU A 191 -15.66 -1.53 6.80
CA GLU A 191 -14.30 -1.06 6.53
C GLU A 191 -13.88 -1.36 5.09
N GLU A 192 -13.22 -0.41 4.42
CA GLU A 192 -12.59 -0.64 3.12
C GLU A 192 -11.46 -1.69 3.22
N PRO A 193 -11.21 -2.49 2.16
CA PRO A 193 -10.12 -3.45 2.18
C PRO A 193 -8.77 -2.73 2.34
N ALA A 194 -7.92 -3.25 3.21
CA ALA A 194 -6.56 -2.76 3.35
C ALA A 194 -5.71 -3.30 2.20
N GLU A 195 -5.20 -2.41 1.36
CA GLU A 195 -4.35 -2.75 0.22
C GLU A 195 -2.95 -2.15 0.37
N LEU A 196 -1.94 -2.96 0.09
CA LEU A 196 -0.55 -2.53 0.00
C LEU A 196 0.01 -2.91 -1.37
N PHE A 197 0.64 -1.93 -2.00
CA PHE A 197 1.27 -2.06 -3.31
C PHE A 197 2.78 -1.96 -3.15
N GLU A 198 3.49 -2.55 -4.10
CA GLU A 198 4.94 -2.41 -4.25
C GLU A 198 5.28 -2.06 -5.69
N GLY A 199 6.35 -1.29 -5.87
CA GLY A 199 6.67 -0.77 -7.18
C GLY A 199 8.06 -0.19 -7.28
N HIS A 200 8.37 0.32 -8.47
CA HIS A 200 9.60 1.01 -8.80
C HIS A 200 9.28 2.29 -9.56
N ALA A 201 9.95 3.38 -9.19
CA ALA A 201 9.89 4.65 -9.87
C ALA A 201 11.32 5.14 -10.18
N ALA A 202 11.52 5.55 -11.42
CA ALA A 202 12.74 6.23 -11.85
C ALA A 202 12.37 7.49 -12.63
N PHE A 203 12.96 8.62 -12.29
CA PHE A 203 12.77 9.88 -13.01
C PHE A 203 14.10 10.63 -13.08
N LYS A 204 14.44 11.14 -14.26
CA LYS A 204 15.66 11.89 -14.50
C LYS A 204 15.33 13.20 -15.21
N VAL A 205 15.92 14.27 -14.71
CA VAL A 205 15.87 15.62 -15.28
C VAL A 205 17.28 16.03 -15.64
N ASN A 206 17.52 16.38 -16.89
CA ASN A 206 18.79 16.93 -17.35
C ASN A 206 18.67 18.45 -17.47
N PHE A 207 19.60 19.17 -16.87
CA PHE A 207 19.63 20.62 -16.90
C PHE A 207 20.29 21.13 -18.18
N SER A 208 19.73 22.22 -18.71
CA SER A 208 20.26 22.93 -19.86
C SER A 208 21.53 23.71 -19.50
N GLY A 209 22.19 24.29 -20.51
CA GLY A 209 23.36 25.14 -20.29
C GLY A 209 23.08 26.31 -19.34
N LEU A 210 21.84 26.80 -19.28
CA LEU A 210 21.46 27.89 -18.38
C LEU A 210 21.65 27.51 -16.91
N TYR A 211 21.08 26.39 -16.47
CA TYR A 211 21.17 25.91 -15.08
C TYR A 211 22.59 25.47 -14.74
N LYS A 212 23.31 24.84 -15.68
CA LYS A 212 24.72 24.47 -15.53
C LYS A 212 25.60 25.69 -15.26
N ARG A 213 25.44 26.77 -16.03
CA ARG A 213 26.22 28.02 -15.84
C ARG A 213 25.92 28.71 -14.51
N LYS A 214 24.76 28.45 -13.90
CA LYS A 214 24.39 28.93 -12.56
C LYS A 214 24.86 28.01 -11.43
N GLY A 215 25.57 26.93 -11.73
CA GLY A 215 26.15 26.05 -10.73
C GLY A 215 25.23 24.93 -10.22
N HIS A 216 24.07 24.70 -10.84
CA HIS A 216 23.14 23.64 -10.40
C HIS A 216 23.52 22.23 -10.87
N GLY A 217 24.67 22.07 -11.52
CA GLY A 217 25.13 20.78 -12.06
C GLY A 217 24.39 20.35 -13.32
N SER A 218 24.50 19.07 -13.68
CA SER A 218 23.99 18.54 -14.95
C SER A 218 22.53 18.11 -14.94
N GLY A 219 21.91 18.02 -13.77
CA GLY A 219 20.57 17.46 -13.62
C GLY A 219 20.34 16.87 -12.24
N THR A 220 19.17 16.30 -12.05
CA THR A 220 18.80 15.50 -10.88
C THR A 220 18.12 14.22 -11.33
N SER A 221 18.19 13.17 -10.51
CA SER A 221 17.48 11.92 -10.76
C SER A 221 17.08 11.26 -9.45
N CYS A 222 15.91 10.64 -9.45
CA CYS A 222 15.52 9.70 -8.42
C CYS A 222 15.32 8.32 -9.03
N GLU A 223 15.75 7.29 -8.32
CA GLU A 223 15.43 5.90 -8.64
C GLU A 223 15.30 5.14 -7.33
N PHE A 224 14.15 4.50 -7.12
CA PHE A 224 13.88 3.75 -5.89
C PHE A 224 12.72 2.76 -6.07
N ALA A 225 12.77 1.67 -5.29
CA ALA A 225 11.61 0.84 -5.03
C ALA A 225 10.79 1.46 -3.89
N PHE A 226 9.49 1.22 -3.91
CA PHE A 226 8.56 1.81 -2.95
C PHE A 226 7.46 0.83 -2.52
N TRP A 227 6.89 1.12 -1.36
CA TRP A 227 5.55 0.70 -1.00
C TRP A 227 4.57 1.84 -1.27
N ALA A 228 3.34 1.49 -1.62
CA ALA A 228 2.26 2.45 -1.78
C ALA A 228 0.97 1.95 -1.13
N ILE A 229 0.20 2.89 -0.57
CA ILE A 229 -1.14 2.65 -0.06
C ILE A 229 -2.09 3.67 -0.67
N ARG A 230 -3.39 3.40 -0.67
CA ARG A 230 -4.38 4.39 -1.09
C ARG A 230 -4.30 5.64 -0.21
N ALA A 231 -4.56 6.79 -0.82
CA ALA A 231 -4.55 8.06 -0.11
C ALA A 231 -5.66 8.11 0.95
N LYS A 232 -5.44 8.92 1.99
CA LYS A 232 -6.44 9.17 3.03
C LYS A 232 -7.68 9.83 2.42
N LYS A 233 -8.88 9.49 2.92
CA LYS A 233 -10.12 10.21 2.62
C LYS A 233 -10.36 11.34 3.63
N ASP A 234 -10.96 12.44 3.19
CA ASP A 234 -11.40 13.54 4.05
C ASP A 234 -12.69 13.21 4.80
N GLU A 235 -13.24 14.18 5.54
CA GLU A 235 -14.50 14.03 6.30
C GLU A 235 -15.72 13.78 5.39
N ASN A 236 -15.63 14.11 4.10
CA ASN A 236 -16.67 13.89 3.10
C ASN A 236 -16.50 12.54 2.37
N GLY A 237 -15.42 11.80 2.65
CA GLY A 237 -15.09 10.55 1.95
C GLY A 237 -14.31 10.75 0.64
N GLU A 238 -13.86 11.96 0.32
CA GLU A 238 -13.10 12.28 -0.88
C GLU A 238 -11.61 12.00 -0.68
N GLU A 239 -10.94 11.42 -1.68
CA GLU A 239 -9.50 11.12 -1.59
C GLU A 239 -8.65 12.41 -1.54
N ILE A 240 -7.82 12.53 -0.51
CA ILE A 240 -6.85 13.61 -0.36
C ILE A 240 -5.60 13.30 -1.18
N GLY A 241 -5.48 13.87 -2.37
CA GLY A 241 -4.28 13.71 -3.18
C GLY A 241 -4.13 14.64 -4.36
N LEU A 242 -3.45 14.15 -5.40
CA LEU A 242 -3.16 14.94 -6.59
C LEU A 242 -4.39 15.07 -7.50
N GLY A 243 -5.27 14.06 -7.53
CA GLY A 243 -6.46 14.01 -8.38
C GLY A 243 -6.18 14.13 -9.88
N SER A 244 -7.25 14.18 -10.67
CA SER A 244 -7.18 14.63 -12.06
C SER A 244 -6.95 16.15 -12.12
N ARG A 245 -6.13 16.65 -13.04
CA ARG A 245 -6.11 18.09 -13.33
C ARG A 245 -7.49 18.48 -13.88
N LEU A 246 -8.09 19.52 -13.28
CA LEU A 246 -9.26 20.22 -13.82
C LEU A 246 -8.87 20.96 -15.11
#